data_AF-A0A350P2D8-F1
#
_entry.id   AF-A0A350P2D8-F1
#
_cell.length_a   1.000
_cell.length_b   1.000
_cell.length_c   1.000
_cell.angle_alpha   90.00
_cell.angle_beta   90.00
_cell.angle_gamma   90.00
#
_symmetry.space_group_name_H-M   'P 1'
#
loop_
_entity.id
_entity.type
_entity.pdbx_description
1 polymer ?
#
loop_
_entity_poly.entity_id
_entity_poly.type
_entity_poly.pdbx_seq_one_letter_code
_entity_poly.pdbx_strand_id
1 'polypeptide(L)'
;SHDIVPKTNPRARGRTVSPALNLDSVYGNLSSDELARYFDDEGCFKHNGQPFDVIRTHKKALIPEARNDENSIIVQLHRQLQLLHNRIVKRLTNVTDSVAKIVLAKDIVTTLFHIVVVNDFLRRLLDERVHNAYFKKTRQYILALNAPLSSVPIEFSLAAFRFGHSLVRNNYTFSKDPTVNFTMDRILRRSTSAGLQENEQIDWSLFFIETSQKANSIDMSIDVGLGDIPDEGNIVLINLNAANTLKLASGDATLSYIKQHFPQLALDVDLFRQAPLEIGEEAELYRAYQVLLANFSQKRLPLWLHVLHESRHSSNPFNALGKLGSIINAEVVRSSILHCYANRSLKENQSMMAFLQDAPPLQRFLEQTRESIPLTMLELIHFLK
;
A
#
# COMPACT_ATOMS: atom_id res chain seq x y z
N SER A 1 -0.86 2.09 -2.35
CA SER A 1 -1.01 2.46 -3.77
C SER A 1 -1.55 3.87 -3.93
N HIS A 2 -2.72 4.21 -3.38
CA HIS A 2 -3.34 5.54 -3.55
C HIS A 2 -2.48 6.72 -3.08
N ASP A 3 -1.52 6.47 -2.19
CA ASP A 3 -0.60 7.48 -1.69
C ASP A 3 0.52 7.88 -2.67
N ILE A 4 1.09 6.92 -3.40
CA ILE A 4 2.30 7.14 -4.22
C ILE A 4 2.10 6.84 -5.71
N VAL A 5 0.98 6.21 -6.09
CA VAL A 5 0.67 5.84 -7.47
C VAL A 5 -0.45 6.74 -8.02
N PRO A 6 -0.23 7.46 -9.13
CA PRO A 6 -1.27 8.26 -9.78
C PRO A 6 -2.40 7.36 -10.31
N LYS A 7 -3.58 7.95 -10.54
CA LYS A 7 -4.69 7.23 -11.16
C LYS A 7 -4.31 6.85 -12.59
N THR A 8 -4.53 5.59 -12.96
CA THR A 8 -4.18 5.05 -14.29
C THR A 8 -5.11 5.56 -15.39
N ASN A 9 -6.31 6.03 -15.04
CA ASN A 9 -7.24 6.65 -15.97
C ASN A 9 -6.96 8.18 -16.08
N PRO A 10 -6.43 8.66 -17.21
CA PRO A 10 -6.09 10.08 -17.39
C PRO A 10 -7.31 11.02 -17.46
N ARG A 11 -8.53 10.49 -17.61
CA ARG A 11 -9.77 11.29 -17.61
C ARG A 11 -10.32 11.56 -16.21
N ALA A 12 -9.82 10.85 -15.20
CA ALA A 12 -10.27 11.04 -13.83
C ALA A 12 -9.52 12.23 -13.20
N ARG A 13 -10.27 13.20 -12.67
CA ARG A 13 -9.67 14.27 -11.85
C ARG A 13 -9.08 13.61 -10.58
N GLY A 14 -7.80 13.84 -10.34
CA GLY A 14 -7.09 13.38 -9.15
C GLY A 14 -6.12 14.45 -8.68
N ARG A 15 -5.61 14.30 -7.46
CA ARG A 15 -4.52 15.15 -6.96
C ARG A 15 -3.23 14.87 -7.73
N THR A 16 -2.32 15.83 -7.75
CA THR A 16 -0.92 15.56 -8.10
C THR A 16 -0.33 14.60 -7.06
N VAL A 17 0.21 13.47 -7.52
CA VAL A 17 0.72 12.42 -6.63
C VAL A 17 2.22 12.57 -6.46
N SER A 18 2.64 12.77 -5.21
CA SER A 18 4.04 12.69 -4.79
C SER A 18 4.50 11.24 -4.74
N PRO A 19 5.76 10.92 -5.11
CA PRO A 19 6.33 9.59 -4.90
C PRO A 19 6.70 9.34 -3.43
N ALA A 20 6.59 10.35 -2.56
CA ALA A 20 6.80 10.24 -1.11
C ALA A 20 5.64 9.48 -0.45
N LEU A 21 5.93 8.55 0.46
CA LEU A 21 4.91 7.85 1.24
C LEU A 21 4.45 8.69 2.45
N ASN A 22 4.02 9.92 2.20
CA ASN A 22 3.81 10.95 3.24
C ASN A 22 2.33 11.10 3.65
N LEU A 23 1.48 10.12 3.33
CA LEU A 23 0.05 10.14 3.58
C LEU A 23 -0.67 11.33 2.91
N ASP A 24 -0.18 11.83 1.77
CA ASP A 24 -0.89 12.85 0.99
C ASP A 24 -2.26 12.36 0.49
N SER A 25 -2.52 11.05 0.48
CA SER A 25 -3.86 10.50 0.27
C SER A 25 -4.84 10.79 1.43
N VAL A 26 -4.33 11.13 2.61
CA VAL A 26 -5.12 11.53 3.80
C VAL A 26 -5.07 13.04 3.99
N TYR A 27 -3.89 13.63 3.90
CA TYR A 27 -3.64 15.04 4.21
C TYR A 27 -3.75 15.96 3.00
N GLY A 28 -3.56 15.43 1.79
CA GLY A 28 -3.35 16.23 0.59
C GLY A 28 -2.01 16.97 0.61
N ASN A 29 -1.67 17.54 -0.54
CA ASN A 29 -0.61 18.53 -0.66
C ASN A 29 -1.27 19.91 -0.71
N LEU A 30 -1.74 20.38 0.45
CA LEU A 30 -2.61 21.54 0.60
C LEU A 30 -1.83 22.78 1.03
N SER A 31 -2.21 23.94 0.50
CA SER A 31 -1.76 25.22 1.07
C SER A 31 -2.42 25.48 2.42
N SER A 32 -1.88 26.43 3.20
CA SER A 32 -2.48 26.83 4.49
C SER A 32 -3.94 27.26 4.35
N ASP A 33 -4.29 27.93 3.25
CA ASP A 33 -5.66 28.39 2.98
C ASP A 33 -6.61 27.24 2.65
N GLU A 34 -6.08 26.14 2.09
CA GLU A 34 -6.86 24.95 1.77
C GLU A 34 -7.10 24.05 2.98
N LEU A 35 -6.30 24.16 4.05
CA LEU A 35 -6.46 23.36 5.27
C LEU A 35 -7.82 23.57 5.91
N ALA A 36 -8.34 24.81 5.93
CA ALA A 36 -9.65 25.13 6.51
C ALA A 36 -10.81 24.35 5.85
N ARG A 37 -10.61 23.76 4.67
CA ARG A 37 -11.59 22.87 4.04
C ARG A 37 -11.74 21.55 4.79
N TYR A 38 -10.66 20.98 5.31
CA TYR A 38 -10.62 19.64 5.89
C TYR A 38 -10.47 19.65 7.42
N PHE A 39 -9.85 20.69 7.97
CA PHE A 39 -9.56 20.83 9.39
C PHE A 39 -10.44 21.91 10.03
N ASP A 40 -10.76 21.75 11.32
CA ASP A 40 -11.38 22.76 12.16
C ASP A 40 -10.33 23.71 12.78
N ASP A 41 -10.81 24.68 13.58
CA ASP A 41 -9.96 25.72 14.19
C ASP A 41 -8.98 25.15 15.24
N GLU A 42 -9.22 23.94 15.74
CA GLU A 42 -8.28 23.24 16.64
C GLU A 42 -7.21 22.44 15.89
N GLY A 43 -7.34 22.31 14.58
CA GLY A 43 -6.49 21.50 13.72
C GLY A 43 -6.91 20.04 13.62
N CYS A 44 -8.12 19.66 14.07
CA CYS A 44 -8.66 18.32 13.89
C CYS A 44 -9.32 18.19 12.51
N PHE A 45 -9.25 17.01 11.88
CA PHE A 45 -10.10 16.68 10.74
C PHE A 45 -11.58 16.82 11.13
N LYS A 46 -12.31 17.60 10.33
CA LYS A 46 -13.76 17.77 10.46
C LYS A 46 -14.45 16.42 10.36
N HIS A 47 -15.48 16.22 11.18
CA HIS A 47 -16.22 14.97 11.26
C HIS A 47 -17.72 15.19 11.46
N ASN A 48 -18.52 14.18 11.14
CA ASN A 48 -19.97 14.13 11.35
C ASN A 48 -20.35 13.34 12.61
N GLY A 49 -19.36 12.94 13.42
CA GLY A 49 -19.55 12.15 14.64
C GLY A 49 -19.47 10.64 14.41
N GLN A 50 -19.45 10.17 13.15
CA GLN A 50 -19.32 8.76 12.84
C GLN A 50 -17.84 8.32 12.89
N PRO A 51 -17.53 7.17 13.53
CA PRO A 51 -16.17 6.63 13.57
C PRO A 51 -15.81 5.83 12.31
N PHE A 52 -16.78 5.54 11.45
CA PHE A 52 -16.66 4.65 10.30
C PHE A 52 -16.86 5.33 8.94
N ASP A 53 -17.30 6.59 8.87
CA ASP A 53 -17.36 7.32 7.61
C ASP A 53 -16.70 8.69 7.72
N VAL A 54 -16.33 9.22 6.56
CA VAL A 54 -15.81 10.58 6.40
C VAL A 54 -16.96 11.55 6.16
N ILE A 55 -16.73 12.85 6.41
CA ILE A 55 -17.75 13.86 6.11
C ILE A 55 -17.97 13.99 4.60
N ARG A 56 -19.19 14.39 4.24
CA ARG A 56 -19.60 14.52 2.85
C ARG A 56 -20.12 15.93 2.60
N THR A 57 -19.78 16.48 1.44
CA THR A 57 -20.29 17.78 0.97
C THR A 57 -20.77 17.60 -0.46
N HIS A 58 -21.98 18.07 -0.78
CA HIS A 58 -22.61 17.85 -2.08
C HIS A 58 -22.59 16.38 -2.53
N LYS A 59 -22.85 15.46 -1.59
CA LYS A 59 -22.84 14.00 -1.82
C LYS A 59 -21.49 13.44 -2.28
N LYS A 60 -20.37 14.06 -1.90
CA LYS A 60 -19.02 13.57 -2.14
C LYS A 60 -18.23 13.55 -0.84
N ALA A 61 -17.43 12.50 -0.63
CA ALA A 61 -16.48 12.47 0.47
C ALA A 61 -15.55 13.69 0.41
N LEU A 62 -15.43 14.41 1.52
CA LEU A 62 -14.51 15.53 1.66
C LEU A 62 -13.13 15.00 2.08
N ILE A 63 -12.46 14.35 1.13
CA ILE A 63 -11.14 13.76 1.33
C ILE A 63 -10.21 14.16 0.18
N PRO A 64 -8.89 14.30 0.41
CA PRO A 64 -7.95 14.68 -0.65
C PRO A 64 -7.84 13.66 -1.79
N GLU A 65 -7.91 12.37 -1.47
CA GLU A 65 -7.84 11.28 -2.44
C GLU A 65 -9.19 10.59 -2.61
N ALA A 66 -9.92 10.99 -3.66
CA ALA A 66 -11.26 10.50 -3.94
C ALA A 66 -11.32 8.98 -4.17
N ARG A 67 -10.24 8.35 -4.65
CA ARG A 67 -10.17 6.88 -4.81
C ARG A 67 -10.38 6.12 -3.51
N ASN A 68 -10.05 6.72 -2.37
CA ASN A 68 -10.28 6.08 -1.08
C ASN A 68 -11.76 5.86 -0.80
N ASP A 69 -12.65 6.69 -1.35
CA ASP A 69 -14.11 6.53 -1.23
C ASP A 69 -14.69 5.52 -2.24
N GLU A 70 -13.93 5.00 -3.20
CA GLU A 70 -14.43 3.99 -4.15
C GLU A 70 -14.58 2.60 -3.49
N ASN A 71 -13.98 2.39 -2.30
CA ASN A 71 -14.03 1.12 -1.58
C ASN A 71 -14.34 1.34 -0.09
N SER A 72 -15.37 0.68 0.44
CA SER A 72 -15.84 0.88 1.82
C SER A 72 -14.81 0.47 2.89
N ILE A 73 -13.94 -0.51 2.62
CA ILE A 73 -12.85 -0.89 3.53
C ILE A 73 -11.79 0.22 3.56
N ILE A 74 -11.45 0.75 2.38
CA ILE A 74 -10.41 1.78 2.25
C ILE A 74 -10.85 3.11 2.87
N VAL A 75 -12.09 3.55 2.66
CA VAL A 75 -12.58 4.80 3.28
C VAL A 75 -12.65 4.69 4.81
N GLN A 76 -12.99 3.50 5.33
CA GLN A 76 -12.97 3.24 6.77
C GLN A 76 -11.55 3.29 7.34
N LEU A 77 -10.57 2.71 6.64
CA LEU A 77 -9.15 2.80 7.03
C LEU A 77 -8.64 4.25 6.96
N HIS A 78 -9.04 5.00 5.94
CA HIS A 78 -8.77 6.43 5.84
C HIS A 78 -9.35 7.18 7.04
N ARG A 79 -10.59 6.87 7.43
CA ARG A 79 -11.23 7.46 8.61
C ARG A 79 -10.49 7.13 9.91
N GLN A 80 -9.97 5.91 10.05
CA GLN A 80 -9.13 5.51 11.18
C GLN A 80 -7.88 6.39 11.31
N LEU A 81 -7.22 6.73 10.18
CA LEU A 81 -6.07 7.63 10.18
C LEU A 81 -6.46 9.08 10.58
N GLN A 82 -7.63 9.56 10.15
CA GLN A 82 -8.16 10.86 10.60
C GLN A 82 -8.45 10.88 12.11
N LEU A 83 -9.04 9.80 12.65
CA LEU A 83 -9.31 9.69 14.08
C LEU A 83 -8.00 9.67 14.90
N LEU A 84 -6.97 8.97 14.42
CA LEU A 84 -5.65 8.95 15.04
C LEU A 84 -5.06 10.36 15.10
N HIS A 85 -5.10 11.07 13.97
CA HIS A 85 -4.67 12.45 13.89
C HIS A 85 -5.41 13.34 14.90
N ASN A 86 -6.74 13.29 14.96
CA ASN A 86 -7.52 14.12 15.88
C ASN A 86 -7.18 13.83 17.35
N ARG A 87 -6.92 12.56 17.70
CA ARG A 87 -6.48 12.17 19.05
C ARG A 87 -5.10 12.74 19.38
N ILE A 88 -4.17 12.75 18.42
CA ILE A 88 -2.84 13.36 18.57
C ILE A 88 -2.97 14.88 18.75
N VAL A 89 -3.73 15.56 17.89
CA VAL A 89 -3.97 17.02 17.96
C VAL A 89 -4.49 17.43 19.34
N LYS A 90 -5.45 16.68 19.89
CA LYS A 90 -6.01 16.94 21.23
C LYS A 90 -4.99 16.77 22.36
N ARG A 91 -3.93 15.99 22.17
CA ARG A 91 -2.83 15.83 23.13
C ARG A 91 -1.73 16.89 22.99
N LEU A 92 -1.70 17.65 21.89
CA LEU A 92 -0.75 18.75 21.67
C LEU A 92 -1.22 20.04 22.38
N THR A 93 -1.41 19.97 23.70
CA THR A 93 -1.93 21.10 24.51
C THR A 93 -0.97 22.29 24.61
N ASN A 94 0.34 22.05 24.43
CA ASN A 94 1.39 23.08 24.48
C ASN A 94 1.60 23.82 23.15
N VAL A 95 0.91 23.41 22.08
CA VAL A 95 0.96 24.07 20.76
C VAL A 95 -0.35 24.84 20.60
N THR A 96 -0.30 26.14 20.36
CA THR A 96 -1.50 26.97 20.24
C THR A 96 -1.93 27.17 18.79
N ASP A 97 -0.98 27.22 17.86
CA ASP A 97 -1.23 27.37 16.43
C ASP A 97 -1.78 26.08 15.82
N SER A 98 -2.95 26.15 15.17
CA SER A 98 -3.63 24.96 14.60
C SER A 98 -2.88 24.39 13.41
N VAL A 99 -2.23 25.22 12.59
CA VAL A 99 -1.40 24.76 11.47
C VAL A 99 -0.20 23.97 11.99
N ALA A 100 0.49 24.46 13.02
CA ALA A 100 1.56 23.74 13.67
C ALA A 100 1.09 22.40 14.26
N LYS A 101 -0.11 22.35 14.88
CA LYS A 101 -0.69 21.07 15.33
C LYS A 101 -0.93 20.11 14.18
N ILE A 102 -1.48 20.57 13.05
CA ILE A 102 -1.73 19.75 11.87
C ILE A 102 -0.42 19.16 11.35
N VAL A 103 0.63 19.99 11.20
CA VAL A 103 1.94 19.55 10.70
C VAL A 103 2.56 18.52 11.64
N LEU A 104 2.62 18.80 12.94
CA LEU A 104 3.17 17.88 13.94
C LEU A 104 2.39 16.55 13.98
N ALA A 105 1.06 16.61 13.95
CA ALA A 105 0.24 15.42 13.95
C ALA A 105 0.38 14.63 12.64
N LYS A 106 0.48 15.28 11.48
CA LYS A 106 0.80 14.62 10.19
C LYS A 106 2.15 13.89 10.28
N ASP A 107 3.18 14.53 10.81
CA ASP A 107 4.51 13.92 10.94
C ASP A 107 4.50 12.69 11.86
N ILE A 108 3.78 12.76 12.99
CA ILE A 108 3.62 11.63 13.91
C ILE A 108 2.85 10.49 13.23
N VAL A 109 1.69 10.77 12.62
CA VAL A 109 0.87 9.74 11.95
C VAL A 109 1.64 9.08 10.80
N THR A 110 2.35 9.87 10.00
CA THR A 110 3.18 9.37 8.90
C THR A 110 4.30 8.47 9.41
N THR A 111 4.96 8.85 10.51
CA THR A 111 6.01 8.03 11.12
C THR A 111 5.45 6.71 11.67
N LEU A 112 4.30 6.73 12.35
CA LEU A 112 3.60 5.52 12.79
C LEU A 112 3.24 4.61 11.63
N PHE A 113 2.73 5.20 10.54
CA PHE A 113 2.41 4.47 9.33
C PHE A 113 3.65 3.81 8.72
N HIS A 114 4.78 4.51 8.66
CA HIS A 114 6.06 3.93 8.20
C HIS A 114 6.51 2.76 9.07
N ILE A 115 6.36 2.85 10.39
CA ILE A 115 6.73 1.77 11.32
C ILE A 115 5.88 0.52 11.05
N VAL A 116 4.57 0.68 10.87
CA VAL A 116 3.67 -0.42 10.48
C VAL A 116 4.06 -0.99 9.11
N VAL A 117 4.32 -0.13 8.13
CA VAL A 117 4.71 -0.56 6.78
C VAL A 117 6.00 -1.40 6.82
N VAL A 118 7.03 -0.94 7.53
CA VAL A 118 8.32 -1.62 7.59
C VAL A 118 8.26 -2.90 8.43
N ASN A 119 7.73 -2.82 9.65
CA ASN A 119 7.85 -3.90 10.63
C ASN A 119 6.75 -4.95 10.55
N ASP A 120 5.61 -4.61 9.95
CA ASP A 120 4.48 -5.52 9.82
C ASP A 120 4.23 -5.91 8.36
N PHE A 121 3.89 -4.94 7.52
CA PHE A 121 3.48 -5.21 6.14
C PHE A 121 4.61 -5.79 5.28
N LEU A 122 5.75 -5.09 5.17
CA LEU A 122 6.87 -5.53 4.33
C LEU A 122 7.56 -6.78 4.89
N ARG A 123 7.60 -6.94 6.21
CA ARG A 123 8.15 -8.13 6.86
C ARG A 123 7.38 -9.40 6.49
N ARG A 124 6.06 -9.31 6.32
CA ARG A 124 5.21 -10.45 5.91
C ARG A 124 5.17 -10.63 4.40
N LEU A 125 5.24 -9.54 3.64
CA LEU A 125 5.06 -9.53 2.20
C LEU A 125 6.31 -9.98 1.43
N LEU A 126 7.50 -9.56 1.85
CA LEU A 126 8.72 -9.75 1.07
C LEU A 126 9.36 -11.11 1.35
N ASP A 127 10.02 -11.68 0.35
CA ASP A 127 10.96 -12.78 0.51
C ASP A 127 11.98 -12.44 1.60
N GLU A 128 12.20 -13.37 2.52
CA GLU A 128 13.00 -13.14 3.72
C GLU A 128 14.42 -12.61 3.40
N ARG A 129 15.06 -13.12 2.33
CA ARG A 129 16.41 -12.69 1.98
C ARG A 129 16.43 -11.26 1.45
N VAL A 130 15.43 -10.91 0.65
CA VAL A 130 15.26 -9.54 0.13
C VAL A 130 14.95 -8.60 1.29
N HIS A 131 14.02 -8.95 2.17
CA HIS A 131 13.73 -8.17 3.36
C HIS A 131 15.00 -7.91 4.19
N ASN A 132 15.78 -8.95 4.48
CA ASN A 132 17.01 -8.82 5.25
C ASN A 132 18.07 -7.94 4.55
N ALA A 133 18.18 -8.00 3.22
CA ALA A 133 19.10 -7.16 2.46
C ALA A 133 18.75 -5.66 2.55
N TYR A 134 17.47 -5.32 2.38
CA TYR A 134 17.01 -3.92 2.36
C TYR A 134 16.80 -3.33 3.76
N PHE A 135 16.30 -4.14 4.70
CA PHE A 135 15.80 -3.68 6.00
C PHE A 135 16.58 -4.19 7.22
N LYS A 136 17.60 -5.04 7.07
CA LYS A 136 18.54 -5.34 8.18
C LYS A 136 19.95 -4.88 7.89
N LYS A 137 20.44 -5.14 6.68
CA LYS A 137 21.77 -4.67 6.25
C LYS A 137 21.77 -3.21 5.79
N THR A 138 20.59 -2.57 5.75
CA THR A 138 20.33 -1.18 5.35
C THR A 138 20.98 -0.76 4.02
N ARG A 139 21.25 -1.72 3.13
CA ARG A 139 21.90 -1.50 1.83
C ARG A 139 20.95 -0.80 0.85
N GLN A 140 21.54 -0.10 -0.10
CA GLN A 140 20.85 0.52 -1.23
C GLN A 140 21.41 -0.09 -2.49
N TYR A 141 20.55 -0.31 -3.47
CA TYR A 141 20.93 -1.07 -4.66
C TYR A 141 20.62 -0.32 -5.94
N ILE A 142 19.35 0.00 -6.21
CA ILE A 142 18.93 0.48 -7.54
C ILE A 142 18.58 1.97 -7.52
N LEU A 143 17.67 2.39 -6.66
CA LEU A 143 17.20 3.77 -6.54
C LEU A 143 18.07 4.48 -5.49
N ALA A 144 19.03 5.29 -5.95
CA ALA A 144 19.97 5.99 -5.08
C ALA A 144 19.28 7.12 -4.29
N LEU A 145 19.63 7.27 -3.00
CA LEU A 145 19.16 8.35 -2.12
C LEU A 145 19.45 9.77 -2.62
N ASN A 146 20.51 9.93 -3.41
CA ASN A 146 21.04 11.24 -3.78
C ASN A 146 20.24 11.91 -4.90
N ALA A 147 19.25 11.22 -5.47
CA ALA A 147 18.29 11.77 -6.39
C ALA A 147 16.88 11.52 -5.85
N PRO A 148 16.11 12.57 -5.50
CA PRO A 148 14.72 12.40 -5.13
C PRO A 148 13.99 11.66 -6.27
N LEU A 149 13.24 10.61 -5.91
CA LEU A 149 12.29 10.00 -6.84
C LEU A 149 11.46 11.11 -7.49
N SER A 150 11.54 11.22 -8.82
CA SER A 150 10.69 12.15 -9.58
C SER A 150 9.30 11.57 -9.80
N SER A 151 9.21 10.24 -9.90
CA SER A 151 7.97 9.49 -10.03
C SER A 151 8.18 8.04 -9.59
N VAL A 152 7.10 7.34 -9.28
CA VAL A 152 7.15 5.90 -8.99
C VAL A 152 7.37 5.11 -10.30
N PRO A 153 8.33 4.16 -10.34
CA PRO A 153 8.59 3.35 -11.53
C PRO A 153 7.36 2.59 -12.05
N ILE A 154 7.30 2.41 -13.36
CA ILE A 154 6.19 1.70 -14.02
C ILE A 154 6.19 0.20 -13.69
N GLU A 155 7.37 -0.39 -13.47
CA GLU A 155 7.55 -1.77 -13.05
C GLU A 155 6.86 -2.03 -11.69
N PHE A 156 6.87 -1.04 -10.81
CA PHE A 156 6.17 -1.10 -9.53
C PHE A 156 4.67 -0.85 -9.70
N SER A 157 4.30 0.29 -10.30
CA SER A 157 2.91 0.76 -10.32
C SER A 157 1.99 -0.07 -11.22
N LEU A 158 2.54 -0.65 -12.29
CA LEU A 158 1.76 -1.36 -13.31
C LEU A 158 1.95 -2.87 -13.30
N ALA A 159 2.89 -3.38 -12.50
CA ALA A 159 3.14 -4.81 -12.40
C ALA A 159 3.38 -5.27 -10.94
N ALA A 160 4.53 -4.96 -10.36
CA ALA A 160 4.98 -5.63 -9.14
C ALA A 160 4.13 -5.32 -7.91
N PHE A 161 3.51 -4.14 -7.78
CA PHE A 161 2.60 -3.80 -6.66
C PHE A 161 1.14 -4.22 -6.93
N ARG A 162 0.84 -4.69 -8.16
CA ARG A 162 -0.50 -5.19 -8.53
C ARG A 162 -0.75 -6.63 -8.09
N PHE A 163 0.18 -7.23 -7.34
CA PHE A 163 -0.06 -8.50 -6.65
C PHE A 163 -1.30 -8.43 -5.75
N GLY A 164 -1.62 -7.25 -5.21
CA GLY A 164 -2.78 -7.04 -4.35
C GLY A 164 -4.12 -7.46 -4.98
N HIS A 165 -4.24 -7.50 -6.31
CA HIS A 165 -5.45 -7.99 -6.97
C HIS A 165 -5.68 -9.50 -6.78
N SER A 166 -4.63 -10.29 -6.55
CA SER A 166 -4.77 -11.73 -6.20
C SER A 166 -5.19 -11.95 -4.75
N LEU A 167 -4.88 -11.00 -3.86
CA LEU A 167 -5.23 -11.05 -2.43
C LEU A 167 -6.70 -10.75 -2.13
N VAL A 168 -7.40 -10.14 -3.10
CA VAL A 168 -8.81 -9.73 -2.95
C VAL A 168 -9.72 -10.97 -2.85
N ARG A 169 -10.63 -10.96 -1.88
CA ARG A 169 -11.64 -11.99 -1.66
C ARG A 169 -12.95 -11.60 -2.33
N ASN A 170 -13.76 -12.58 -2.75
CA ASN A 170 -15.14 -12.31 -3.16
C ASN A 170 -16.00 -11.80 -2.00
N ASN A 171 -15.75 -12.25 -0.76
CA ASN A 171 -16.61 -11.98 0.39
C ASN A 171 -15.80 -11.58 1.63
N TYR A 172 -16.31 -10.58 2.33
CA TYR A 172 -15.80 -10.06 3.60
C TYR A 172 -16.90 -10.05 4.65
N THR A 173 -16.50 -10.39 5.88
CA THR A 173 -17.33 -10.23 7.07
C THR A 173 -16.90 -8.96 7.78
N PHE A 174 -17.79 -7.97 7.87
CA PHE A 174 -17.49 -6.69 8.53
C PHE A 174 -17.84 -6.71 10.01
N SER A 175 -18.86 -7.46 10.43
CA SER A 175 -19.27 -7.55 11.82
C SER A 175 -19.53 -9.00 12.21
N LYS A 176 -19.66 -9.27 13.51
CA LYS A 176 -19.99 -10.62 14.02
C LYS A 176 -21.45 -11.01 13.76
N ASP A 177 -22.24 -10.12 13.15
CA ASP A 177 -23.59 -10.43 12.69
C ASP A 177 -23.51 -11.24 11.39
N PRO A 178 -23.87 -12.53 11.39
CA PRO A 178 -23.75 -13.40 10.22
C PRO A 178 -24.74 -13.03 9.10
N THR A 179 -25.69 -12.13 9.35
CA THR A 179 -26.70 -11.73 8.37
C THR A 179 -26.17 -10.73 7.33
N VAL A 180 -25.01 -10.11 7.59
CA VAL A 180 -24.45 -9.06 6.72
C VAL A 180 -23.10 -9.49 6.14
N ASN A 181 -23.14 -10.12 4.96
CA ASN A 181 -21.95 -10.34 4.14
C ASN A 181 -21.76 -9.22 3.12
N PHE A 182 -20.51 -8.80 2.94
CA PHE A 182 -20.12 -7.81 1.94
C PHE A 182 -19.36 -8.50 0.82
N THR A 183 -20.04 -8.67 -0.32
CA THR A 183 -19.38 -9.11 -1.55
C THR A 183 -18.47 -8.00 -2.07
N MET A 184 -17.41 -8.36 -2.79
CA MET A 184 -16.53 -7.38 -3.45
C MET A 184 -17.33 -6.50 -4.42
N ASP A 185 -18.29 -7.10 -5.15
CA ASP A 185 -19.21 -6.36 -6.02
C ASP A 185 -19.98 -5.26 -5.26
N ARG A 186 -20.56 -5.60 -4.10
CA ARG A 186 -21.26 -4.63 -3.23
C ARG A 186 -20.31 -3.55 -2.71
N ILE A 187 -19.06 -3.92 -2.37
CA ILE A 187 -18.04 -2.98 -1.88
C ILE A 187 -17.67 -1.96 -2.97
N LEU A 188 -17.51 -2.39 -4.23
CA LEU A 188 -17.10 -1.55 -5.36
C LEU A 188 -18.27 -0.75 -5.97
N ARG A 189 -19.47 -1.33 -6.04
CA ARG A 189 -20.66 -0.71 -6.65
C ARG A 189 -21.50 0.10 -5.67
N ARG A 190 -21.02 0.29 -4.44
CA ARG A 190 -21.73 1.08 -3.44
C ARG A 190 -21.98 2.50 -3.92
N SER A 191 -23.10 3.08 -3.49
CA SER A 191 -23.36 4.50 -3.70
C SER A 191 -22.48 5.33 -2.77
N THR A 192 -21.42 5.93 -3.31
CA THR A 192 -20.57 6.87 -2.57
C THR A 192 -21.34 8.12 -2.12
N SER A 193 -22.46 8.43 -2.77
CA SER A 193 -23.26 9.62 -2.47
C SER A 193 -23.98 9.60 -1.13
N ALA A 194 -24.37 8.41 -0.64
CA ALA A 194 -25.19 8.23 0.56
C ALA A 194 -24.36 8.09 1.86
N GLY A 195 -23.06 7.84 1.73
CA GLY A 195 -22.20 7.48 2.86
C GLY A 195 -22.47 6.09 3.41
N LEU A 196 -21.60 5.68 4.34
CA LEU A 196 -21.69 4.38 4.98
C LEU A 196 -22.76 4.41 6.07
N GLN A 197 -23.47 3.30 6.21
CA GLN A 197 -24.43 3.06 7.29
C GLN A 197 -23.76 2.34 8.46
N GLU A 198 -24.38 2.39 9.64
CA GLU A 198 -23.82 1.80 10.87
C GLU A 198 -23.61 0.28 10.75
N ASN A 199 -24.49 -0.43 10.05
CA ASN A 199 -24.34 -1.85 9.76
C ASN A 199 -23.22 -2.18 8.76
N GLU A 200 -22.57 -1.18 8.16
CA GLU A 200 -21.39 -1.31 7.30
C GLU A 200 -20.09 -1.02 8.06
N GLN A 201 -20.16 -0.69 9.35
CA GLN A 201 -18.99 -0.50 10.19
C GLN A 201 -18.20 -1.80 10.32
N ILE A 202 -16.89 -1.70 10.06
CA ILE A 202 -15.95 -2.80 10.20
C ILE A 202 -15.57 -2.97 11.67
N ASP A 203 -15.84 -4.16 12.21
CA ASP A 203 -15.10 -4.69 13.35
C ASP A 203 -13.73 -5.14 12.88
N TRP A 204 -12.78 -4.21 13.00
CA TRP A 204 -11.40 -4.41 12.63
C TRP A 204 -10.72 -5.59 13.34
N SER A 205 -11.26 -6.10 14.46
CA SER A 205 -10.72 -7.30 15.08
C SER A 205 -10.78 -8.52 14.14
N LEU A 206 -11.74 -8.55 13.22
CA LEU A 206 -11.88 -9.61 12.21
C LEU A 206 -10.78 -9.56 11.13
N PHE A 207 -9.98 -8.50 11.06
CA PHE A 207 -8.94 -8.32 10.05
C PHE A 207 -7.51 -8.41 10.60
N PHE A 208 -7.30 -8.27 11.91
CA PHE A 208 -5.95 -8.05 12.47
C PHE A 208 -5.55 -8.95 13.67
N ILE A 209 -6.34 -9.96 14.04
CA ILE A 209 -5.99 -10.97 15.08
C ILE A 209 -5.69 -12.36 14.50
N GLU A 210 -5.22 -13.32 15.30
CA GLU A 210 -4.89 -14.69 14.83
C GLU A 210 -6.07 -15.43 14.17
N THR A 211 -7.30 -15.11 14.58
CA THR A 211 -8.54 -15.64 13.98
C THR A 211 -9.10 -14.76 12.84
N SER A 212 -8.30 -13.83 12.31
CA SER A 212 -8.72 -12.90 11.24
C SER A 212 -9.04 -13.60 9.92
N GLN A 213 -9.90 -12.95 9.13
CA GLN A 213 -10.18 -13.36 7.76
C GLN A 213 -8.94 -13.13 6.89
N LYS A 214 -8.30 -14.24 6.48
CA LYS A 214 -7.09 -14.20 5.65
C LYS A 214 -7.41 -13.69 4.25
N ALA A 215 -6.49 -12.96 3.65
CA ALA A 215 -6.55 -12.65 2.22
C ALA A 215 -6.49 -13.94 1.37
N ASN A 216 -6.83 -13.82 0.09
CA ASN A 216 -6.53 -14.87 -0.89
C ASN A 216 -5.02 -14.99 -1.10
N SER A 217 -4.59 -16.03 -1.80
CA SER A 217 -3.18 -16.31 -2.10
C SER A 217 -2.59 -15.34 -3.14
N ILE A 218 -1.28 -15.10 -3.05
CA ILE A 218 -0.51 -14.46 -4.11
C ILE A 218 -0.22 -15.52 -5.18
N ASP A 219 -1.11 -15.63 -6.17
CA ASP A 219 -0.95 -16.51 -7.31
C ASP A 219 -1.62 -15.92 -8.57
N MET A 220 -1.65 -16.68 -9.66
CA MET A 220 -2.20 -16.22 -10.94
C MET A 220 -3.73 -16.26 -10.99
N SER A 221 -4.40 -16.66 -9.91
CA SER A 221 -5.86 -16.65 -9.78
C SER A 221 -6.32 -15.26 -9.40
N ILE A 222 -7.43 -14.85 -9.99
CA ILE A 222 -8.09 -13.57 -9.68
C ILE A 222 -9.55 -13.87 -9.38
N ASP A 223 -10.05 -13.27 -8.31
CA ASP A 223 -11.44 -13.41 -7.92
C ASP A 223 -12.39 -12.90 -9.01
N VAL A 224 -13.49 -13.61 -9.24
CA VAL A 224 -14.49 -13.25 -10.26
C VAL A 224 -15.04 -11.85 -10.07
N GLY A 225 -15.11 -11.35 -8.83
CA GLY A 225 -15.56 -9.98 -8.52
C GLY A 225 -14.66 -8.88 -9.08
N LEU A 226 -13.42 -9.19 -9.48
CA LEU A 226 -12.51 -8.26 -10.16
C LEU A 226 -12.52 -8.39 -11.69
N GLY A 227 -13.30 -9.31 -12.24
CA GLY A 227 -13.45 -9.51 -13.69
C GLY A 227 -14.25 -8.41 -14.39
N ASP A 228 -15.03 -7.63 -13.64
CA ASP A 228 -15.83 -6.50 -14.14
C ASP A 228 -15.88 -5.35 -13.10
N ILE A 229 -14.84 -4.51 -13.09
CA ILE A 229 -14.76 -3.35 -12.19
C ILE A 229 -15.54 -2.18 -12.82
N PRO A 230 -16.46 -1.52 -12.08
CA PRO A 230 -17.20 -0.36 -12.57
C PRO A 230 -16.27 0.71 -13.14
N ASP A 231 -16.59 1.25 -14.32
CA ASP A 231 -15.85 2.30 -15.03
C ASP A 231 -14.39 1.99 -15.42
N GLU A 232 -13.81 0.90 -14.93
CA GLU A 232 -12.44 0.46 -15.22
C GLU A 232 -12.39 -0.76 -16.17
N GLY A 233 -13.37 -1.66 -16.09
CA GLY A 233 -13.44 -2.89 -16.87
C GLY A 233 -12.73 -4.07 -16.22
N ASN A 234 -12.25 -5.02 -17.02
CA ASN A 234 -11.64 -6.25 -16.52
C ASN A 234 -10.19 -6.02 -16.06
N ILE A 235 -9.91 -6.21 -14.76
CA ILE A 235 -8.58 -5.92 -14.20
C ILE A 235 -7.46 -6.78 -14.81
N VAL A 236 -7.79 -8.02 -15.20
CA VAL A 236 -6.83 -8.94 -15.80
C VAL A 236 -6.40 -8.38 -17.16
N LEU A 237 -7.36 -7.98 -17.99
CA LEU A 237 -7.07 -7.35 -19.28
C LEU A 237 -6.29 -6.04 -19.11
N ILE A 238 -6.63 -5.20 -18.13
CA ILE A 238 -5.91 -3.96 -17.85
C ILE A 238 -4.45 -4.24 -17.47
N ASN A 239 -4.21 -5.24 -16.61
CA ASN A 239 -2.87 -5.59 -16.16
C ASN A 239 -2.02 -6.20 -17.27
N LEU A 240 -2.62 -7.05 -18.09
CA LEU A 240 -1.95 -7.66 -19.24
C LEU A 240 -1.65 -6.61 -20.32
N ASN A 241 -2.60 -5.72 -20.62
CA ASN A 241 -2.39 -4.66 -21.60
C ASN A 241 -1.37 -3.62 -21.15
N ALA A 242 -1.18 -3.40 -19.85
CA ALA A 242 -0.14 -2.49 -19.36
C ALA A 242 1.26 -2.90 -19.87
N ALA A 243 1.51 -4.21 -20.00
CA ALA A 243 2.76 -4.71 -20.57
C ALA A 243 2.94 -4.36 -22.05
N ASN A 244 1.86 -4.38 -22.84
CA ASN A 244 1.87 -4.06 -24.26
C ASN A 244 1.93 -2.55 -24.52
N THR A 245 1.05 -1.78 -23.88
CA THR A 245 0.90 -0.34 -24.15
C THR A 245 2.14 0.44 -23.76
N LEU A 246 2.81 0.05 -22.67
CA LEU A 246 3.98 0.75 -22.13
C LEU A 246 5.28 -0.02 -22.32
N LYS A 247 5.24 -1.13 -23.06
CA LYS A 247 6.40 -1.99 -23.36
C LYS A 247 7.21 -2.39 -22.12
N LEU A 248 6.51 -2.74 -21.03
CA LEU A 248 7.15 -3.23 -19.81
C LEU A 248 7.96 -4.49 -20.13
N ALA A 249 9.16 -4.57 -19.57
CA ALA A 249 9.99 -5.76 -19.70
C ALA A 249 9.30 -7.00 -19.11
N SER A 250 9.50 -8.16 -19.74
CA SER A 250 9.15 -9.45 -19.14
C SER A 250 9.90 -9.68 -17.81
N GLY A 251 9.36 -10.52 -16.93
CA GLY A 251 10.02 -10.79 -15.65
C GLY A 251 11.44 -11.34 -15.79
N ASP A 252 11.68 -12.24 -16.76
CA ASP A 252 13.03 -12.77 -17.02
C ASP A 252 13.99 -11.69 -17.50
N ALA A 253 13.52 -10.77 -18.35
CA ALA A 253 14.34 -9.65 -18.83
C ALA A 253 14.71 -8.71 -17.67
N THR A 254 13.77 -8.41 -16.78
CA THR A 254 14.03 -7.63 -15.57
C THR A 254 15.01 -8.34 -14.64
N LEU A 255 14.86 -9.65 -14.46
CA LEU A 255 15.75 -10.46 -13.64
C LEU A 255 17.18 -10.49 -14.22
N SER A 256 17.31 -10.70 -15.54
CA SER A 256 18.59 -10.62 -16.24
C SER A 256 19.25 -9.25 -16.09
N TYR A 257 18.46 -8.17 -16.23
CA TYR A 257 18.94 -6.81 -16.03
C TYR A 257 19.49 -6.59 -14.62
N ILE A 258 18.78 -7.06 -13.58
CA ILE A 258 19.24 -6.96 -12.19
C ILE A 258 20.54 -7.74 -11.98
N LYS A 259 20.61 -8.99 -12.48
CA LYS A 259 21.81 -9.83 -12.38
C LYS A 259 23.03 -9.18 -13.04
N GLN A 260 22.83 -8.52 -14.19
CA GLN A 260 23.90 -7.90 -14.96
C GLN A 260 24.36 -6.56 -14.36
N HIS A 261 23.42 -5.68 -13.99
CA HIS A 261 23.73 -4.30 -13.61
C HIS A 261 23.85 -4.07 -12.10
N PHE A 262 23.29 -4.97 -11.28
CA PHE A 262 23.35 -4.91 -9.82
C PHE A 262 23.85 -6.24 -9.23
N PRO A 263 25.07 -6.69 -9.58
CA PRO A 263 25.57 -8.00 -9.17
C PRO A 263 25.67 -8.15 -7.65
N GLN A 264 25.94 -7.07 -6.90
CA GLN A 264 25.96 -7.12 -5.44
C GLN A 264 24.57 -7.41 -4.85
N LEU A 265 23.50 -6.80 -5.40
CA LEU A 265 22.12 -7.13 -5.01
C LEU A 265 21.84 -8.59 -5.32
N ALA A 266 22.17 -9.03 -6.54
CA ALA A 266 21.94 -10.39 -6.99
C ALA A 266 22.69 -11.42 -6.14
N LEU A 267 23.88 -11.09 -5.62
CA LEU A 267 24.59 -11.92 -4.63
C LEU A 267 23.89 -11.89 -3.27
N ASP A 268 23.56 -10.70 -2.75
CA ASP A 268 23.01 -10.54 -1.40
C ASP A 268 21.66 -11.24 -1.20
N VAL A 269 20.85 -11.33 -2.26
CA VAL A 269 19.54 -12.00 -2.24
C VAL A 269 19.53 -13.35 -2.98
N ASP A 270 20.70 -13.83 -3.38
CA ASP A 270 20.91 -15.14 -4.02
C ASP A 270 20.08 -15.35 -5.31
N LEU A 271 20.04 -14.33 -6.17
CA LEU A 271 19.38 -14.42 -7.49
C LEU A 271 20.13 -15.34 -8.45
N PHE A 272 21.45 -15.45 -8.36
CA PHE A 272 22.24 -16.27 -9.27
C PHE A 272 21.94 -17.77 -9.15
N ARG A 273 21.48 -18.22 -7.97
CA ARG A 273 21.04 -19.60 -7.73
C ARG A 273 19.55 -19.83 -8.00
N GLN A 274 18.79 -18.78 -8.31
CA GLN A 274 17.38 -18.93 -8.65
C GLN A 274 17.25 -19.61 -10.01
N ALA A 275 16.61 -20.78 -10.00
CA ALA A 275 16.25 -21.51 -11.21
C ALA A 275 15.26 -20.68 -12.06
N PRO A 276 15.27 -20.85 -13.39
CA PRO A 276 14.22 -20.28 -14.25
C PRO A 276 12.83 -20.67 -13.76
N LEU A 277 11.86 -19.76 -13.89
CA LEU A 277 10.48 -20.09 -13.58
C LEU A 277 9.92 -21.01 -14.66
N GLU A 278 9.70 -22.27 -14.31
CA GLU A 278 8.99 -23.21 -15.17
C GLU A 278 7.49 -22.93 -15.08
N ILE A 279 6.81 -22.93 -16.23
CA ILE A 279 5.35 -22.91 -16.30
C ILE A 279 4.94 -24.36 -16.54
N GLY A 280 4.39 -25.01 -15.51
CA GLY A 280 3.93 -26.39 -15.61
C GLY A 280 2.75 -26.57 -16.58
N GLU A 281 2.48 -27.82 -16.96
CA GLU A 281 1.35 -28.22 -17.82
C GLU A 281 -0.04 -28.13 -17.14
N GLU A 282 -0.23 -27.27 -16.15
CA GLU A 282 -1.55 -27.06 -15.53
C GLU A 282 -2.51 -26.43 -16.58
N ALA A 283 -3.36 -27.30 -17.13
CA ALA A 283 -3.81 -27.30 -18.52
C ALA A 283 -4.93 -26.30 -18.90
N GLU A 284 -5.25 -25.33 -18.06
CA GLU A 284 -6.30 -24.33 -18.36
C GLU A 284 -5.77 -22.90 -18.31
N LEU A 285 -5.04 -22.55 -17.24
CA LEU A 285 -4.36 -21.26 -17.15
C LEU A 285 -3.29 -21.13 -18.23
N TYR A 286 -2.53 -22.18 -18.51
CA TYR A 286 -1.53 -22.19 -19.58
C TYR A 286 -2.16 -22.03 -20.98
N ARG A 287 -3.34 -22.60 -21.23
CA ARG A 287 -4.04 -22.48 -22.52
C ARG A 287 -4.62 -21.08 -22.71
N ALA A 288 -5.29 -20.52 -21.70
CA ALA A 288 -5.74 -19.13 -21.71
C ALA A 288 -4.54 -18.17 -21.85
N TYR A 289 -3.43 -18.48 -21.18
CA TYR A 289 -2.17 -17.77 -21.26
C TYR A 289 -1.52 -17.85 -22.65
N GLN A 290 -1.54 -19.01 -23.33
CA GLN A 290 -1.03 -19.13 -24.70
C GLN A 290 -1.87 -18.34 -25.71
N VAL A 291 -3.19 -18.32 -25.55
CA VAL A 291 -4.09 -17.48 -26.35
C VAL A 291 -3.80 -16.00 -26.12
N LEU A 292 -3.54 -15.61 -24.87
CA LEU A 292 -3.11 -14.25 -24.54
C LEU A 292 -1.76 -13.94 -25.19
N LEU A 293 -0.72 -14.75 -24.96
CA LEU A 293 0.64 -14.58 -25.51
C LEU A 293 0.71 -14.53 -27.04
N ALA A 294 -0.20 -15.20 -27.75
CA ALA A 294 -0.29 -15.10 -29.21
C ALA A 294 -0.47 -13.64 -29.68
N ASN A 295 -1.00 -12.78 -28.81
CA ASN A 295 -1.21 -11.36 -29.04
C ASN A 295 -0.10 -10.46 -28.43
N PHE A 296 0.93 -11.03 -27.81
CA PHE A 296 2.08 -10.28 -27.28
C PHE A 296 3.29 -10.44 -28.20
N SER A 297 4.02 -9.35 -28.41
CA SER A 297 5.27 -9.36 -29.18
C SER A 297 6.40 -10.15 -28.52
N GLN A 298 6.30 -10.46 -27.22
CA GLN A 298 7.27 -11.26 -26.47
C GLN A 298 6.63 -12.57 -25.99
N LYS A 299 7.22 -13.72 -26.35
CA LYS A 299 6.84 -15.06 -25.86
C LYS A 299 7.36 -15.33 -24.43
N ARG A 300 7.29 -14.35 -23.53
CA ARG A 300 7.77 -14.43 -22.15
C ARG A 300 6.70 -13.93 -21.19
N LEU A 301 6.75 -14.38 -19.93
CA LEU A 301 5.81 -13.92 -18.90
C LEU A 301 5.91 -12.40 -18.73
N PRO A 302 4.80 -11.65 -18.91
CA PRO A 302 4.72 -10.25 -18.48
C PRO A 302 5.09 -10.14 -17.01
N LEU A 303 5.75 -9.03 -16.63
CA LEU A 303 6.28 -8.86 -15.27
C LEU A 303 5.23 -9.11 -14.16
N TRP A 304 3.98 -8.67 -14.34
CA TRP A 304 2.91 -8.90 -13.37
C TRP A 304 2.64 -10.39 -13.14
N LEU A 305 2.47 -11.17 -14.21
CA LEU A 305 2.25 -12.63 -14.10
C LEU A 305 3.49 -13.34 -13.55
N HIS A 306 4.69 -12.90 -13.93
CA HIS A 306 5.92 -13.45 -13.38
C HIS A 306 5.96 -13.27 -11.86
N VAL A 307 5.66 -12.07 -11.35
CA VAL A 307 5.66 -11.79 -9.90
C VAL A 307 4.64 -12.66 -9.15
N LEU A 308 3.44 -12.85 -9.70
CA LEU A 308 2.42 -13.74 -9.12
C LEU A 308 2.88 -15.21 -9.13
N HIS A 309 3.40 -15.68 -10.27
CA HIS A 309 3.88 -17.05 -10.44
C HIS A 309 5.09 -17.37 -9.54
N GLU A 310 5.98 -16.39 -9.35
CA GLU A 310 7.20 -16.51 -8.54
C GLU A 310 6.89 -16.71 -7.05
N SER A 311 5.73 -16.26 -6.56
CA SER A 311 5.34 -16.36 -5.14
C SER A 311 5.36 -17.79 -4.60
N ARG A 312 5.11 -18.81 -5.43
CA ARG A 312 5.20 -20.23 -5.03
C ARG A 312 6.60 -20.65 -4.56
N HIS A 313 7.63 -19.90 -4.94
CA HIS A 313 9.04 -20.15 -4.63
C HIS A 313 9.60 -19.19 -3.57
N SER A 314 8.77 -18.35 -2.94
CA SER A 314 9.21 -17.45 -1.88
C SER A 314 9.49 -18.20 -0.57
N SER A 315 10.09 -17.50 0.40
CA SER A 315 10.26 -17.99 1.77
C SER A 315 8.94 -18.37 2.48
N ASN A 316 7.80 -17.86 2.00
CA ASN A 316 6.47 -18.23 2.49
C ASN A 316 5.51 -18.38 1.30
N PRO A 317 5.48 -19.56 0.65
CA PRO A 317 4.78 -19.76 -0.61
C PRO A 317 3.34 -19.25 -0.59
N PHE A 318 2.96 -18.51 -1.64
CA PHE A 318 1.63 -17.90 -1.84
C PHE A 318 1.22 -16.84 -0.81
N ASN A 319 2.02 -16.58 0.21
CA ASN A 319 1.75 -15.57 1.25
C ASN A 319 2.80 -14.44 1.23
N ALA A 320 3.93 -14.65 0.57
CA ALA A 320 4.96 -13.67 0.32
C ALA A 320 5.33 -13.64 -1.18
N LEU A 321 5.79 -12.49 -1.65
CA LEU A 321 6.31 -12.30 -2.99
C LEU A 321 7.60 -13.11 -3.17
N GLY A 322 7.83 -13.58 -4.40
CA GLY A 322 9.14 -14.10 -4.80
C GLY A 322 10.22 -13.02 -4.81
N LYS A 323 11.46 -13.38 -5.17
CA LYS A 323 12.61 -12.47 -5.08
C LYS A 323 12.48 -11.26 -6.00
N LEU A 324 12.10 -11.43 -7.26
CA LEU A 324 11.95 -10.32 -8.20
C LEU A 324 10.82 -9.37 -7.74
N GLY A 325 9.67 -9.94 -7.39
CA GLY A 325 8.55 -9.15 -6.84
C GLY A 325 8.96 -8.38 -5.60
N SER A 326 9.67 -9.04 -4.68
CA SER A 326 10.14 -8.43 -3.44
C SER A 326 11.15 -7.32 -3.67
N ILE A 327 12.09 -7.47 -4.61
CA ILE A 327 13.10 -6.45 -4.91
C ILE A 327 12.43 -5.16 -5.38
N ILE A 328 11.53 -5.25 -6.36
CA ILE A 328 10.85 -4.07 -6.92
C ILE A 328 10.02 -3.37 -5.83
N ASN A 329 9.28 -4.14 -5.02
CA ASN A 329 8.47 -3.60 -3.94
C ASN A 329 9.33 -2.97 -2.83
N ALA A 330 10.40 -3.64 -2.40
CA ALA A 330 11.31 -3.15 -1.38
C ALA A 330 12.01 -1.85 -1.81
N GLU A 331 12.52 -1.82 -3.05
CA GLU A 331 13.23 -0.67 -3.60
C GLU A 331 12.37 0.59 -3.63
N VAL A 332 11.15 0.48 -4.19
CA VAL A 332 10.26 1.63 -4.31
C VAL A 332 9.71 2.06 -2.96
N VAL A 333 9.16 1.15 -2.14
CA VAL A 333 8.53 1.54 -0.87
C VAL A 333 9.56 2.16 0.07
N ARG A 334 10.75 1.57 0.17
CA ARG A 334 11.84 2.13 0.97
C ARG A 334 12.27 3.50 0.46
N SER A 335 12.37 3.68 -0.84
CA SER A 335 12.75 4.97 -1.43
C SER A 335 11.67 6.03 -1.23
N SER A 336 10.39 5.66 -1.33
CA SER A 336 9.25 6.53 -1.04
C SER A 336 9.22 6.99 0.42
N ILE A 337 9.54 6.11 1.38
CA ILE A 337 9.69 6.46 2.80
C ILE A 337 10.86 7.42 2.98
N LEU A 338 12.02 7.11 2.41
CA LEU A 338 13.22 7.94 2.52
C LEU A 338 13.02 9.33 1.90
N HIS A 339 12.22 9.43 0.83
CA HIS A 339 11.89 10.70 0.20
C HIS A 339 11.16 11.65 1.17
N CYS A 340 10.34 11.13 2.09
CA CYS A 340 9.69 11.94 3.14
C CYS A 340 10.70 12.63 4.06
N TYR A 341 11.95 12.14 4.10
CA TYR A 341 13.03 12.62 4.96
C TYR A 341 14.19 13.23 4.15
N ALA A 342 14.04 13.41 2.83
CA ALA A 342 15.15 13.77 1.92
C ALA A 342 15.83 15.12 2.22
N ASN A 343 15.18 16.04 2.93
CA ASN A 343 15.80 17.30 3.39
C ASN A 343 16.81 17.08 4.54
N ARG A 344 16.94 15.85 5.03
CA ARG A 344 17.91 15.45 6.06
C ARG A 344 19.18 14.91 5.40
N SER A 345 20.31 15.03 6.09
CA SER A 345 21.60 14.50 5.66
C SER A 345 21.54 12.97 5.46
N LEU A 346 22.47 12.42 4.66
CA LEU A 346 22.58 10.98 4.43
C LEU A 346 22.68 10.18 5.74
N LYS A 347 23.41 10.71 6.72
CA LYS A 347 23.55 10.12 8.06
C LYS A 347 22.21 10.08 8.79
N GLU A 348 21.44 11.17 8.74
CA GLU A 348 20.11 11.24 9.33
C GLU A 348 19.10 10.32 8.63
N ASN A 349 19.20 10.14 7.30
CA ASN A 349 18.37 9.18 6.57
C ASN A 349 18.71 7.73 6.91
N GLN A 350 19.99 7.40 7.07
CA GLN A 350 20.42 6.09 7.58
C GLN A 350 19.96 5.88 9.03
N SER A 351 20.08 6.90 9.88
CA SER A 351 19.57 6.88 11.25
C SER A 351 18.04 6.77 11.30
N MET A 352 17.30 7.34 10.34
CA MET A 352 15.86 7.19 10.25
C MET A 352 15.46 5.76 9.86
N MET A 353 16.11 5.17 8.86
CA MET A 353 15.83 3.77 8.51
C MET A 353 16.20 2.81 9.64
N ALA A 354 17.32 3.04 10.30
CA ALA A 354 17.68 2.32 11.51
C ALA A 354 16.63 2.55 12.60
N PHE A 355 16.19 3.79 12.84
CA PHE A 355 15.11 4.09 13.79
C PHE A 355 13.82 3.36 13.45
N LEU A 356 13.38 3.30 12.19
CA LEU A 356 12.16 2.59 11.80
C LEU A 356 12.28 1.08 11.99
N GLN A 357 13.49 0.50 11.89
CA GLN A 357 13.77 -0.93 12.03
C GLN A 357 14.02 -1.34 13.48
N ASP A 358 14.94 -0.62 14.11
CA ASP A 358 15.42 -0.83 15.47
C ASP A 358 14.50 -0.22 16.49
N ALA A 359 13.52 0.62 16.07
CA ALA A 359 12.57 1.34 16.91
C ALA A 359 12.42 0.54 18.20
N PRO A 360 13.21 0.87 19.26
CA PRO A 360 12.97 0.28 20.56
C PRO A 360 11.50 0.58 20.71
N PRO A 361 10.66 -0.46 20.94
CA PRO A 361 9.23 -0.38 20.69
C PRO A 361 8.80 1.01 21.11
N LEU A 362 8.11 1.73 20.24
CA LEU A 362 7.77 3.15 20.39
C LEU A 362 7.48 3.52 21.87
N GLN A 363 6.98 2.57 22.68
CA GLN A 363 7.26 2.36 24.12
C GLN A 363 8.22 3.33 24.82
N ARG A 364 9.50 3.56 24.45
CA ARG A 364 10.33 4.56 25.19
C ARG A 364 9.94 6.03 24.95
N PHE A 365 9.55 6.37 23.72
CA PHE A 365 8.97 7.68 23.40
C PHE A 365 7.55 7.80 24.00
N LEU A 366 6.85 6.66 24.12
CA LEU A 366 5.52 6.53 24.72
C LEU A 366 5.49 6.40 26.26
N GLU A 367 6.60 6.05 26.88
CA GLU A 367 6.82 6.06 28.33
C GLU A 367 6.95 7.51 28.83
N GLN A 368 7.53 8.38 27.99
CA GLN A 368 7.63 9.82 28.25
C GLN A 368 6.35 10.58 27.89
N THR A 369 5.58 10.08 26.93
CA THR A 369 4.23 10.58 26.59
C THR A 369 3.18 9.65 27.20
N ARG A 370 3.01 9.74 28.53
CA ARG A 370 2.09 8.90 29.33
C ARG A 370 0.83 8.49 28.54
N GLU A 371 0.79 7.20 28.26
CA GLU A 371 -0.30 6.41 27.70
C GLU A 371 -0.63 6.58 26.21
N SER A 372 -0.44 5.46 25.49
CA SER A 372 -1.19 5.00 24.33
C SER A 372 -0.89 5.68 22.99
N ILE A 373 0.17 5.24 22.32
CA ILE A 373 0.22 5.27 20.85
C ILE A 373 0.61 3.85 20.39
N PRO A 374 -0.04 3.31 19.36
CA PRO A 374 0.09 1.91 18.96
C PRO A 374 1.38 1.60 18.17
N LEU A 375 1.87 0.36 18.27
CA LEU A 375 3.06 -0.15 17.56
C LEU A 375 2.69 -1.00 16.34
N THR A 376 1.47 -1.53 16.32
CA THR A 376 0.92 -2.42 15.30
C THR A 376 -0.44 -1.91 14.81
N MET A 377 -0.92 -2.38 13.65
CA MET A 377 -2.28 -2.06 13.19
C MET A 377 -3.35 -2.48 14.20
N LEU A 378 -3.18 -3.64 14.84
CA LEU A 378 -4.12 -4.15 15.84
C LEU A 378 -4.19 -3.23 17.07
N GLU A 379 -3.03 -2.81 17.58
CA GLU A 379 -2.99 -1.82 18.65
C GLU A 379 -3.51 -0.47 18.16
N LEU A 380 -3.34 -0.11 16.88
CA LEU A 380 -3.88 1.13 16.33
C LEU A 380 -5.39 1.09 16.31
N ILE A 381 -5.96 -0.04 15.96
CA ILE A 381 -7.38 -0.29 16.06
C ILE A 381 -7.85 -0.26 17.51
N HIS A 382 -7.14 -0.88 18.45
CA HIS A 382 -7.50 -0.83 19.87
C HIS A 382 -7.39 0.60 20.42
N PHE A 383 -6.33 1.30 20.04
CA PHE A 383 -6.13 2.70 20.36
C PHE A 383 -7.25 3.54 19.80
N LEU A 384 -7.72 3.29 18.57
CA LEU A 384 -8.78 4.03 17.89
C LEU A 384 -10.21 3.66 18.28
N LYS A 385 -10.41 2.50 18.93
CA LYS A 385 -11.64 2.19 19.66
C LYS A 385 -11.75 3.07 20.91
#